data_AF-A0A453NUY7-F1
#
_entry.id   AF-A0A453NUY7-F1
#
_cell.length_a   1.000
_cell.length_b   1.000
_cell.length_c   1.000
_cell.angle_alpha   90.00
_cell.angle_beta   90.00
_cell.angle_gamma   90.00
#
_symmetry.space_group_name_H-M   'P 1'
#
loop_
_entity.id
_entity.type
_entity.pdbx_description
1 polymer ?
#
loop_
_entity_poly.entity_id
_entity_poly.type
_entity_poly.pdbx_seq_one_letter_code
_entity_poly.pdbx_strand_id
1 'polypeptide(L)'
;SWESQSCGYHGDDGYLYRGPGKSESFGPKFTSGDIIGAGINYIEQLLFFTKNGSLIGAFPKDIKGPLYPTIAVHSQDEELTVNFGKEQFCFDIEGYILEQKMTQQSISDKLYLQPDISHWIVRSYLLHYGYQDTLSSFDAASETDPPANHQTGYGEPPEMYGLSHRKMLRQLIINGDIDSAFKRLEEWYPQVLKDEISVICFLLHSQRFIEYIRAEQLEGAVKYARANLANFLAHKAFEGLLK
;
A
#
# COMPACT_ATOMS: atom_id res chain seq x y z
N SER A 1 14.25 -26.65 25.90
CA SER A 1 13.37 -27.62 25.23
C SER A 1 14.15 -28.23 24.07
N TRP A 2 14.00 -29.54 23.86
CA TRP A 2 14.78 -30.32 22.89
C TRP A 2 14.00 -30.61 21.61
N GLU A 3 12.93 -29.85 21.37
CA GLU A 3 11.99 -30.07 20.27
C GLU A 3 12.34 -29.20 19.06
N SER A 4 12.12 -29.75 17.86
CA SER A 4 12.14 -28.99 16.61
C SER A 4 11.25 -27.76 16.77
N GLN A 5 11.77 -26.57 16.44
CA GLN A 5 11.09 -25.26 16.59
C GLN A 5 11.05 -24.67 18.01
N SER A 6 11.98 -25.06 18.89
CA SER A 6 12.18 -24.38 20.17
C SER A 6 13.51 -23.64 20.25
N CYS A 7 13.53 -22.59 21.06
CA CYS A 7 14.75 -21.87 21.43
C CYS A 7 14.73 -21.57 22.92
N GLY A 8 15.85 -21.79 23.61
CA GLY A 8 15.96 -21.56 25.04
C GLY A 8 17.39 -21.25 25.48
N TYR A 9 17.49 -20.43 26.52
CA TYR A 9 18.75 -20.05 27.16
C TYR A 9 18.82 -20.70 28.54
N HIS A 10 19.89 -21.46 28.80
CA HIS A 10 20.02 -22.30 29.98
C HIS A 10 20.89 -21.63 31.05
N GLY A 11 20.47 -21.75 32.32
CA GLY A 11 21.08 -21.03 33.43
C GLY A 11 22.33 -21.70 34.02
N ASP A 12 22.40 -23.02 33.94
CA ASP A 12 23.48 -23.83 34.50
C ASP A 12 24.78 -23.73 33.70
N ASP A 13 24.68 -23.46 32.39
CA ASP A 13 25.81 -23.44 31.48
C ASP A 13 25.97 -22.13 30.68
N GLY A 14 24.91 -21.32 30.55
CA GLY A 14 24.92 -20.09 29.77
C GLY A 14 24.79 -20.30 28.26
N TYR A 15 24.41 -21.51 27.83
CA TYR A 15 24.27 -21.86 26.42
C TYR A 15 22.89 -21.53 25.88
N LEU A 16 22.87 -21.22 24.58
CA LEU A 16 21.65 -21.09 23.79
C LEU A 16 21.41 -22.36 23.00
N TYR A 17 20.21 -22.91 23.13
CA TYR A 17 19.75 -24.11 22.46
C TYR A 17 18.73 -23.75 21.39
N ARG A 18 18.90 -24.28 20.17
CA ARG A 18 17.99 -24.07 19.03
C ARG A 18 17.66 -25.38 18.32
N GLY A 19 16.52 -25.98 18.63
CA GLY A 19 16.12 -27.27 18.08
C GLY A 19 17.08 -28.41 18.46
N PRO A 20 16.99 -29.58 17.79
CA PRO A 20 17.78 -30.75 18.15
C PRO A 20 19.28 -30.54 17.84
N GLY A 21 20.11 -30.64 18.89
CA GLY A 21 21.56 -30.82 18.79
C GLY A 21 22.41 -29.58 18.48
N LYS A 22 21.83 -28.37 18.49
CA LYS A 22 22.59 -27.11 18.34
C LYS A 22 22.59 -26.35 19.66
N SER A 23 23.75 -26.32 20.31
CA SER A 23 24.04 -25.46 21.46
C SER A 23 25.25 -24.58 21.15
N GLU A 24 25.16 -23.28 21.43
CA GLU A 24 26.27 -22.35 21.28
C GLU A 24 26.45 -21.50 22.55
N SER A 25 27.70 -21.16 22.85
CA SER A 25 28.02 -20.26 23.96
C SER A 25 27.36 -18.92 23.66
N PHE A 26 26.55 -18.42 24.57
CA PHE A 26 25.72 -17.25 24.30
C PHE A 26 25.85 -16.17 25.38
N GLY A 27 25.68 -16.54 26.64
CA GLY A 27 25.65 -15.60 27.74
C GLY A 27 26.29 -16.13 29.02
N PRO A 28 26.33 -15.32 30.09
CA PRO A 28 26.77 -15.78 31.39
C PRO A 28 25.82 -16.85 31.96
N LYS A 29 26.23 -17.57 32.98
CA LYS A 29 25.30 -18.37 33.79
C LYS A 29 24.35 -17.46 34.58
N PHE A 30 23.23 -17.99 35.03
CA PHE A 30 22.32 -17.26 35.92
C PHE A 30 21.77 -18.16 37.03
N THR A 31 21.48 -17.55 38.17
CA THR A 31 21.10 -18.27 39.40
C THR A 31 20.13 -17.44 40.23
N SER A 32 19.82 -17.91 41.44
CA SER A 32 18.91 -17.25 42.37
C SER A 32 19.25 -15.77 42.55
N GLY A 33 18.23 -14.91 42.37
CA GLY A 33 18.34 -13.45 42.45
C GLY A 33 18.58 -12.76 41.10
N ASP A 34 18.96 -13.48 40.04
CA ASP A 34 19.05 -12.91 38.70
C ASP A 34 17.66 -12.75 38.06
N ILE A 35 17.50 -11.69 37.28
CA ILE A 35 16.31 -11.42 36.46
C ILE A 35 16.66 -11.66 34.99
N ILE A 36 16.02 -12.64 34.37
CA ILE A 36 16.21 -12.96 32.96
C ILE A 36 15.00 -12.50 32.15
N GLY A 37 15.24 -11.67 31.14
CA GLY A 37 14.24 -11.29 30.14
C GLY A 37 14.44 -12.03 28.83
N ALA A 38 13.35 -12.28 28.13
CA ALA A 38 13.34 -12.84 26.78
C ALA A 38 12.42 -11.98 25.90
N GLY A 39 12.87 -11.62 24.71
CA GLY A 39 12.14 -10.73 23.82
C GLY A 39 12.25 -11.15 22.35
N ILE A 40 11.27 -10.68 21.56
CA ILE A 40 11.22 -10.87 20.11
C ILE A 40 11.12 -9.50 19.45
N ASN A 41 12.09 -9.16 18.61
CA ASN A 41 12.00 -8.06 17.66
C ASN A 41 11.42 -8.59 16.34
N TYR A 42 10.13 -8.34 16.09
CA TYR A 42 9.47 -8.79 14.85
C TYR A 42 9.86 -7.97 13.61
N ILE A 43 10.45 -6.78 13.77
CA ILE A 43 10.90 -5.97 12.63
C ILE A 43 12.15 -6.61 12.02
N GLU A 44 13.14 -6.90 12.86
CA GLU A 44 14.40 -7.52 12.42
C GLU A 44 14.35 -9.06 12.42
N GLN A 45 13.23 -9.65 12.85
CA GLN A 45 13.08 -11.09 13.10
C GLN A 45 14.19 -11.63 14.01
N LEU A 46 14.44 -10.97 15.14
CA LEU A 46 15.43 -11.38 16.13
C LEU A 46 14.76 -11.84 17.44
N LEU A 47 15.33 -12.86 18.07
CA LEU A 47 15.12 -13.23 19.46
C LEU A 47 16.29 -12.68 20.29
N PHE A 48 16.01 -12.21 21.50
CA PHE A 48 17.06 -11.71 22.39
C PHE A 48 16.78 -12.07 23.85
N PHE A 49 17.83 -12.07 24.66
CA PHE A 49 17.75 -12.23 26.11
C PHE A 49 18.44 -11.10 26.85
N THR A 50 17.98 -10.85 28.08
CA THR A 50 18.54 -9.85 28.98
C THR A 50 18.84 -10.49 30.33
N LYS A 51 19.84 -9.96 31.03
CA LYS A 51 20.17 -10.33 32.41
C LYS A 51 20.26 -9.05 33.24
N ASN A 52 19.49 -8.97 34.33
CA ASN A 52 19.47 -7.84 35.26
C ASN A 52 19.35 -6.49 34.55
N GLY A 53 18.46 -6.43 33.55
CA GLY A 53 18.19 -5.22 32.78
C GLY A 53 19.18 -4.90 31.67
N SER A 54 20.22 -5.72 31.48
CA SER A 54 21.21 -5.54 30.40
C SER A 54 21.00 -6.55 29.27
N LEU A 55 21.11 -6.10 28.02
CA LEU A 55 21.03 -6.97 26.85
C LEU A 55 22.23 -7.92 26.81
N ILE A 56 21.98 -9.23 26.68
CA ILE A 56 23.03 -10.25 26.56
C ILE A 56 23.43 -10.41 25.09
N GLY A 57 22.42 -10.53 24.23
CA GLY A 57 22.62 -10.73 22.79
C GLY A 57 21.30 -10.96 22.07
N ALA A 58 21.33 -10.78 20.76
CA ALA A 58 20.22 -11.01 19.85
C ALA A 58 20.65 -11.95 18.71
N PHE A 59 19.71 -12.72 18.17
CA PHE A 59 19.98 -13.69 17.14
C PHE A 59 18.77 -13.96 16.24
N PRO A 60 18.96 -14.49 15.01
CA PRO A 60 17.87 -14.74 14.08
C PRO A 60 16.77 -15.65 14.64
N LYS A 61 15.52 -15.21 14.48
CA LYS A 61 14.31 -15.99 14.77
C LYS A 61 14.03 -16.93 13.59
N ASP A 62 14.77 -18.03 13.55
CA ASP A 62 14.59 -19.08 12.52
C ASP A 62 13.32 -19.92 12.70
N ILE A 63 12.51 -19.62 13.73
CA ILE A 63 11.28 -20.34 14.05
C ILE A 63 10.08 -19.69 13.33
N LYS A 64 9.39 -20.50 12.52
CA LYS A 64 8.15 -20.11 11.83
C LYS A 64 6.94 -20.36 12.71
N GLY A 65 5.93 -19.49 12.60
CA GLY A 65 4.66 -19.62 13.31
C GLY A 65 4.62 -18.91 14.67
N PRO A 66 3.53 -19.10 15.44
CA PRO A 66 3.38 -18.51 16.77
C PRO A 66 4.39 -19.12 17.75
N LEU A 67 4.92 -18.27 18.61
CA LEU A 67 5.80 -18.66 19.71
C LEU A 67 5.06 -18.47 21.04
N TYR A 68 5.32 -19.37 21.98
CA TYR A 68 4.76 -19.32 23.33
C TYR A 68 5.92 -19.20 24.33
N PRO A 69 5.80 -18.31 25.34
CA PRO A 69 6.76 -18.28 26.43
C PRO A 69 6.77 -19.63 27.16
N THR A 70 7.95 -20.23 27.26
CA THR A 70 8.13 -21.55 27.88
C THR A 70 9.26 -21.47 28.89
N ILE A 71 9.01 -22.02 30.07
CA ILE A 71 9.99 -22.13 31.14
C ILE A 71 10.09 -23.61 31.50
N ALA A 72 11.32 -24.10 31.64
CA ALA A 72 11.59 -25.47 32.04
C ALA A 72 12.51 -25.45 33.26
N VAL A 73 12.09 -26.16 34.31
CA VAL A 73 12.85 -26.39 35.54
C VAL A 73 13.21 -27.87 35.62
N HIS A 74 14.33 -28.20 36.23
CA HIS A 74 14.83 -29.57 36.30
C HIS A 74 15.03 -30.06 37.73
N SER A 75 15.56 -29.22 38.62
CA SER A 75 15.94 -29.64 39.97
C SER A 75 14.79 -29.48 40.97
N GLN A 76 14.85 -30.26 42.07
CA GLN A 76 13.98 -30.01 43.22
C GLN A 76 14.32 -28.64 43.84
N ASP A 77 13.30 -27.96 44.36
CA ASP A 77 13.40 -26.64 45.02
C ASP A 77 13.76 -25.45 44.11
N GLU A 78 13.63 -25.59 42.78
CA GLU A 78 13.69 -24.45 41.85
C GLU A 78 12.36 -23.67 41.87
N GLU A 79 12.40 -22.40 42.31
CA GLU A 79 11.27 -21.48 42.29
C GLU A 79 11.55 -20.30 41.36
N LEU A 80 10.53 -19.87 40.63
CA LEU A 80 10.59 -18.73 39.72
C LEU A 80 9.30 -17.93 39.74
N THR A 81 9.45 -16.63 39.56
CA THR A 81 8.33 -15.69 39.38
C THR A 81 8.36 -15.16 37.96
N VAL A 82 7.18 -15.05 37.35
CA VAL A 82 7.03 -14.58 35.97
C VAL A 82 6.34 -13.22 35.93
N ASN A 83 6.90 -12.30 35.12
CA ASN A 83 6.27 -11.03 34.81
C ASN A 83 5.95 -10.97 33.31
N PHE A 84 4.67 -10.98 32.96
CA PHE A 84 4.17 -10.81 31.58
C PHE A 84 3.72 -9.36 31.30
N GLY A 85 4.27 -8.39 32.03
CA GLY A 85 3.93 -6.96 31.91
C GLY A 85 2.96 -6.45 32.98
N LYS A 86 2.76 -7.18 34.08
CA LYS A 86 1.97 -6.68 35.24
C LYS A 86 2.76 -5.68 36.07
N GLU A 87 4.08 -5.83 36.10
CA GLU A 87 5.01 -4.94 36.79
C GLU A 87 6.00 -4.38 35.77
N GLN A 88 6.70 -3.29 36.14
CA GLN A 88 7.74 -2.73 35.30
C GLN A 88 8.85 -3.76 35.05
N PHE A 89 9.29 -3.88 33.81
CA PHE A 89 10.41 -4.75 33.47
C PHE A 89 11.73 -4.18 33.99
N CYS A 90 12.65 -5.06 34.38
CA CYS A 90 14.01 -4.68 34.73
C CYS A 90 14.80 -4.15 33.51
N PHE A 91 14.47 -4.63 32.31
CA PHE A 91 15.01 -4.12 31.04
C PHE A 91 14.19 -2.91 30.57
N ASP A 92 14.87 -1.85 30.15
CA ASP A 92 14.24 -0.66 29.55
C ASP A 92 13.76 -0.95 28.13
N ILE A 93 12.61 -1.61 28.04
CA ILE A 93 11.98 -1.99 26.78
C ILE A 93 11.55 -0.76 25.96
N GLU A 94 11.17 0.33 26.61
CA GLU A 94 10.71 1.55 25.94
C GLU A 94 11.89 2.27 25.29
N GLY A 95 13.01 2.44 26.01
CA GLY A 95 14.25 2.97 25.48
C GLY A 95 14.79 2.15 24.30
N TYR A 96 14.77 0.82 24.43
CA TYR A 96 15.15 -0.08 23.34
C TYR A 96 14.28 0.11 22.09
N ILE A 97 12.96 0.19 22.22
CA ILE A 97 12.05 0.44 21.09
C ILE A 97 12.34 1.79 20.43
N LEU A 98 12.62 2.83 21.22
CA LEU A 98 12.92 4.16 20.69
C LEU A 98 14.21 4.17 19.86
N GLU A 99 15.28 3.55 20.36
CA GLU A 99 16.56 3.43 19.66
C GLU A 99 16.41 2.68 18.33
N GLN A 100 15.65 1.59 18.32
CA GLN A 100 15.35 0.82 17.11
C GLN A 100 14.59 1.66 16.07
N LYS A 101 13.57 2.43 16.51
CA LYS A 101 12.82 3.34 15.63
C LYS A 101 13.72 4.44 15.03
N MET A 102 14.59 5.04 15.84
CA MET A 102 15.52 6.06 15.36
C MET A 102 16.50 5.50 14.34
N THR A 103 17.02 4.29 14.57
CA THR A 103 17.90 3.60 13.63
C THR A 103 17.20 3.34 12.30
N GLN A 104 15.98 2.80 12.34
CA GLN A 104 15.18 2.55 11.13
C GLN A 104 14.86 3.84 10.37
N GLN A 105 14.49 4.91 11.08
CA GLN A 105 14.23 6.20 10.48
C GLN A 105 15.48 6.78 9.81
N SER A 106 16.65 6.68 10.46
CA SER A 106 17.91 7.14 9.87
C SER A 106 18.29 6.42 8.56
N ILE A 107 17.90 5.14 8.42
CA ILE A 107 18.07 4.38 7.18
C ILE A 107 17.09 4.88 6.12
N SER A 108 15.83 5.11 6.50
CA SER A 108 14.81 5.66 5.61
C SER A 108 15.18 7.06 5.11
N ASP A 109 15.72 7.92 5.96
CA ASP A 109 16.10 9.29 5.58
C ASP A 109 17.30 9.31 4.63
N LYS A 110 18.14 8.26 4.66
CA LYS A 110 19.22 8.06 3.66
C LYS A 110 18.68 7.61 2.30
N LEU A 111 17.43 7.14 2.23
CA LEU A 111 16.78 6.80 0.97
C LEU A 111 16.31 8.10 0.29
N TYR A 112 17.26 8.78 -0.37
CA TYR A 112 16.96 9.97 -1.15
C TYR A 112 16.16 9.57 -2.40
N LEU A 113 14.86 9.87 -2.40
CA LEU A 113 14.10 9.91 -3.65
C LEU A 113 14.49 11.19 -4.36
N GLN A 114 15.02 11.06 -5.57
CA GLN A 114 15.33 12.23 -6.37
C GLN A 114 14.01 13.00 -6.67
N PRO A 115 13.98 14.33 -6.45
CA PRO A 115 12.76 15.13 -6.64
C PRO A 115 12.14 15.02 -8.03
N ASP A 116 12.96 14.79 -9.06
CA ASP A 116 12.55 14.56 -10.45
C ASP A 116 11.63 13.35 -10.61
N ILE A 117 11.84 12.26 -9.86
CA ILE A 117 10.96 11.07 -9.88
C ILE A 117 9.58 11.45 -9.36
N SER A 118 9.51 12.17 -8.23
CA SER A 118 8.24 12.60 -7.66
C SER A 118 7.50 13.56 -8.59
N HIS A 119 8.23 14.49 -9.21
CA HIS A 119 7.68 15.43 -10.17
C HIS A 119 7.13 14.72 -11.41
N TRP A 120 7.88 13.76 -11.96
CA TRP A 120 7.46 12.97 -13.12
C TRP A 120 6.22 12.12 -12.86
N ILE A 121 6.10 11.48 -11.69
CA ILE A 121 4.92 10.67 -11.33
C ILE A 121 3.67 11.55 -11.31
N VAL A 122 3.75 12.70 -10.65
CA VAL A 122 2.62 13.64 -10.57
C VAL A 122 2.28 14.18 -11.96
N ARG A 123 3.28 14.59 -12.73
CA ARG A 123 3.10 15.09 -14.10
C ARG A 123 2.43 14.04 -15.01
N SER A 124 2.90 12.80 -14.97
CA SER A 124 2.35 11.68 -15.74
C SER A 124 0.89 11.38 -15.39
N TYR A 125 0.53 11.46 -14.11
CA TYR A 125 -0.86 11.34 -13.67
C TYR A 125 -1.75 12.46 -14.25
N LEU A 126 -1.31 13.72 -14.16
CA LEU A 126 -2.06 14.86 -14.69
C LEU A 126 -2.23 14.78 -16.21
N LEU A 127 -1.17 14.36 -16.93
CA LEU A 127 -1.20 14.09 -18.36
C LEU A 127 -2.23 13.02 -18.71
N HIS A 128 -2.16 11.86 -18.04
CA HIS A 128 -3.01 10.70 -18.31
C HIS A 128 -4.50 11.03 -18.16
N TYR A 129 -4.88 11.71 -17.07
CA TYR A 129 -6.27 12.06 -16.79
C TYR A 129 -6.79 13.31 -17.52
N GLY A 130 -5.93 14.01 -18.27
CA GLY A 130 -6.30 15.18 -19.03
C GLY A 130 -6.50 16.44 -18.18
N TYR A 131 -5.85 16.52 -17.02
CA TYR A 131 -5.91 17.67 -16.11
C TYR A 131 -4.99 18.80 -16.57
N GLN A 132 -5.25 19.33 -17.76
CA GLN A 132 -4.38 20.29 -18.44
C GLN A 132 -4.13 21.56 -17.61
N ASP A 133 -5.14 22.15 -16.96
CA ASP A 133 -4.94 23.40 -16.20
C ASP A 133 -4.07 23.19 -14.96
N THR A 134 -4.31 22.07 -14.26
CA THR A 134 -3.49 21.64 -13.12
C THR A 134 -2.07 21.32 -13.58
N LEU A 135 -1.90 20.65 -14.72
CA LEU A 135 -0.60 20.37 -15.30
C LEU A 135 0.16 21.65 -15.66
N SER A 136 -0.49 22.62 -16.30
CA SER A 136 0.14 23.91 -16.61
C SER A 136 0.54 24.68 -15.35
N SER A 137 -0.29 24.64 -14.31
CA SER A 137 0.04 25.26 -13.02
C SER A 137 1.18 24.54 -12.30
N PHE A 138 1.21 23.21 -12.40
CA PHE A 138 2.23 22.35 -11.81
C PHE A 138 3.59 22.54 -12.50
N ASP A 139 3.62 22.56 -13.84
CA ASP A 139 4.82 22.84 -14.62
C ASP A 139 5.32 24.28 -14.37
N ALA A 140 4.43 25.27 -14.24
CA ALA A 140 4.80 26.66 -13.96
C ALA A 140 5.34 26.90 -12.54
N ALA A 141 4.92 26.08 -11.57
CA ALA A 141 5.39 26.15 -10.19
C ALA A 141 6.72 25.41 -9.98
N SER A 142 7.18 24.65 -10.97
CA SER A 142 8.45 23.94 -10.94
C SER A 142 9.58 24.90 -11.37
N GLU A 143 10.55 25.13 -10.48
CA GLU A 143 11.75 25.92 -10.80
C GLU A 143 12.73 25.16 -11.72
N THR A 144 12.52 23.86 -11.91
CA THR A 144 13.32 23.03 -12.82
C THR A 144 12.59 22.84 -14.14
N ASP A 145 13.34 22.91 -15.25
CA ASP A 145 12.87 22.48 -16.56
C ASP A 145 12.16 21.11 -16.43
N PRO A 146 11.00 20.90 -17.08
CA PRO A 146 10.30 19.63 -17.01
C PRO A 146 11.29 18.51 -17.32
N PRO A 147 11.38 17.46 -16.48
CA PRO A 147 12.42 16.46 -16.61
C PRO A 147 12.41 15.90 -18.02
N ALA A 148 13.43 16.25 -18.80
CA ALA A 148 13.59 15.76 -20.15
C ALA A 148 13.93 14.27 -20.05
N ASN A 149 12.90 13.46 -20.24
CA ASN A 149 12.97 12.07 -20.69
C ASN A 149 14.15 11.26 -20.10
N HIS A 150 14.09 10.97 -18.80
CA HIS A 150 14.99 9.99 -18.20
C HIS A 150 14.23 8.72 -17.82
N GLN A 151 14.57 7.64 -18.54
CA GLN A 151 14.55 6.23 -18.13
C GLN A 151 13.37 5.32 -18.50
N THR A 152 12.54 5.68 -19.46
CA THR A 152 11.88 4.65 -20.27
C THR A 152 12.12 4.97 -21.73
N GLY A 153 12.75 4.07 -22.49
CA GLY A 153 13.00 4.21 -23.94
C GLY A 153 11.73 4.29 -24.81
N TYR A 154 10.59 4.58 -24.20
CA TYR A 154 9.40 5.06 -24.86
C TYR A 154 9.54 6.58 -24.94
N GLY A 155 9.91 7.08 -26.13
CA GLY A 155 9.82 8.50 -26.41
C GLY A 155 8.41 9.00 -26.04
N GLU A 156 8.31 10.25 -25.57
CA GLU A 156 7.02 10.89 -25.36
C GLU A 156 6.10 10.50 -26.53
N PRO A 157 4.98 9.82 -26.26
CA PRO A 157 3.97 9.67 -27.30
C PRO A 157 3.64 11.10 -27.75
N PRO A 158 3.30 11.34 -29.02
CA PRO A 158 2.92 12.67 -29.50
C PRO A 158 1.58 13.10 -28.83
N GLU A 159 1.61 13.41 -27.54
CA GLU A 159 0.49 13.39 -26.60
C GLU A 159 -0.06 14.78 -26.30
N MET A 160 0.65 15.84 -26.72
CA MET A 160 0.15 17.21 -26.62
C MET A 160 -1.15 17.41 -27.43
N TYR A 161 -1.40 16.58 -28.45
CA TYR A 161 -2.59 16.65 -29.30
C TYR A 161 -3.88 16.13 -28.65
N GLY A 162 -3.80 15.37 -27.55
CA GLY A 162 -4.98 14.78 -26.91
C GLY A 162 -5.47 15.50 -25.66
N LEU A 163 -4.61 16.28 -24.99
CA LEU A 163 -4.96 16.90 -23.70
C LEU A 163 -6.07 17.93 -23.80
N SER A 164 -5.99 18.83 -24.78
CA SER A 164 -7.03 19.83 -25.02
C SER A 164 -8.37 19.20 -25.39
N HIS A 165 -8.34 18.15 -26.23
CA HIS A 165 -9.53 17.39 -26.60
C HIS A 165 -10.13 16.67 -25.38
N ARG A 166 -9.31 15.97 -24.59
CA ARG A 166 -9.76 15.29 -23.36
C ARG A 166 -10.33 16.28 -22.34
N LYS A 167 -9.67 17.43 -22.13
CA LYS A 167 -10.17 18.50 -21.27
C LYS A 167 -11.55 18.98 -21.74
N MET A 168 -11.67 19.30 -23.02
CA MET A 168 -12.93 19.78 -23.61
C MET A 168 -14.05 18.74 -23.46
N LEU A 169 -13.80 17.48 -23.82
CA LEU A 169 -14.77 16.40 -23.70
C LEU A 169 -15.22 16.20 -22.25
N ARG A 170 -14.29 16.22 -21.28
CA ARG A 170 -14.62 16.18 -19.86
C ARG A 170 -15.52 17.34 -19.45
N GLN A 171 -15.20 18.57 -19.90
CA GLN A 171 -15.99 19.74 -19.55
C GLN A 171 -17.42 19.66 -20.10
N LEU A 172 -17.59 19.21 -21.35
CA LEU A 172 -18.89 19.00 -21.97
C LEU A 172 -19.71 17.96 -21.18
N ILE A 173 -19.10 16.83 -20.83
CA ILE A 173 -19.76 15.76 -20.06
C ILE A 173 -20.14 16.24 -18.66
N ILE A 174 -19.23 16.92 -17.95
CA ILE A 174 -19.49 17.44 -16.60
C ILE A 174 -20.59 18.51 -16.62
N ASN A 175 -20.65 19.34 -17.66
CA ASN A 175 -21.67 20.38 -17.82
C ASN A 175 -23.01 19.83 -18.34
N GLY A 176 -23.11 18.53 -18.64
CA GLY A 176 -24.32 17.92 -19.20
C GLY A 176 -24.55 18.20 -20.69
N ASP A 177 -23.61 18.85 -21.39
CA ASP A 177 -23.71 19.08 -22.84
C ASP A 177 -23.23 17.84 -23.62
N ILE A 178 -24.02 16.78 -23.54
CA ILE A 178 -23.68 15.49 -24.14
C ILE A 178 -23.84 15.48 -25.67
N ASP A 179 -24.72 16.32 -26.22
CA ASP A 179 -24.90 16.42 -27.67
C ASP A 179 -23.63 16.99 -28.33
N SER A 180 -23.05 18.06 -27.76
CA SER A 180 -21.75 18.57 -28.19
C SER A 180 -20.64 17.54 -27.94
N ALA A 181 -20.68 16.78 -26.85
CA ALA A 181 -19.69 15.74 -26.57
C ALA A 181 -19.69 14.64 -27.65
N PHE A 182 -20.86 14.16 -28.08
CA PHE A 182 -21.00 13.20 -29.19
C PHE A 182 -20.43 13.77 -30.48
N LYS A 183 -20.80 15.00 -30.85
CA LYS A 183 -20.29 15.66 -32.05
C LYS A 183 -18.76 15.74 -32.06
N ARG A 184 -18.15 16.15 -30.94
CA ARG A 184 -16.69 16.23 -30.82
C ARG A 184 -16.02 14.86 -30.83
N LEU A 185 -16.65 13.83 -30.25
CA LEU A 185 -16.14 12.46 -30.31
C LEU A 185 -16.18 11.90 -31.73
N GLU A 186 -17.24 12.17 -32.49
CA GLU A 186 -17.34 11.77 -33.89
C GLU A 186 -16.31 12.47 -34.77
N GLU A 187 -16.08 13.77 -34.53
CA GLU A 187 -15.10 14.58 -35.26
C GLU A 187 -13.64 14.18 -34.94
N TRP A 188 -13.31 13.93 -33.66
CA TRP A 188 -11.92 13.73 -33.22
C TRP A 188 -11.51 12.27 -33.06
N TYR A 189 -12.45 11.39 -32.67
CA TYR A 189 -12.18 10.00 -32.32
C TYR A 189 -13.31 9.07 -32.78
N PRO A 190 -13.63 9.03 -34.09
CA PRO A 190 -14.76 8.23 -34.61
C PRO A 190 -14.65 6.73 -34.27
N GLN A 191 -13.43 6.22 -34.07
CA GLN A 191 -13.19 4.85 -33.62
C GLN A 191 -13.80 4.52 -32.25
N VAL A 192 -14.00 5.52 -31.38
CA VAL A 192 -14.62 5.34 -30.06
C VAL A 192 -16.12 5.06 -30.19
N LEU A 193 -16.76 5.64 -31.21
CA LEU A 193 -18.20 5.49 -31.49
C LEU A 193 -18.51 4.40 -32.51
N LYS A 194 -17.48 3.72 -33.06
CA LYS A 194 -17.65 2.69 -34.09
C LYS A 194 -18.50 1.51 -33.62
N ASP A 195 -18.37 1.15 -32.35
CA ASP A 195 -19.26 0.19 -31.71
C ASP A 195 -20.35 0.95 -30.95
N GLU A 196 -21.51 1.07 -31.60
CA GLU A 196 -22.68 1.73 -31.05
C GLU A 196 -23.17 1.07 -29.75
N ILE A 197 -22.83 -0.20 -29.49
CA ILE A 197 -23.23 -0.96 -28.29
C ILE A 197 -22.11 -0.95 -27.22
N SER A 198 -21.03 -0.20 -27.45
CA SER A 198 -19.94 -0.10 -26.48
C SER A 198 -20.38 0.50 -25.14
N VAL A 199 -19.66 0.16 -24.07
CA VAL A 199 -19.88 0.73 -22.73
C VAL A 199 -19.78 2.27 -22.75
N ILE A 200 -18.92 2.84 -23.60
CA ILE A 200 -18.77 4.30 -23.72
C ILE A 200 -20.05 4.92 -24.29
N CYS A 201 -20.58 4.36 -25.38
CA CYS A 201 -21.84 4.82 -25.98
C CYS A 201 -23.00 4.66 -24.98
N PHE A 202 -23.07 3.53 -24.27
CA PHE A 202 -24.06 3.31 -23.23
C PHE A 202 -24.04 4.39 -22.14
N LEU A 203 -22.85 4.69 -21.59
CA LEU A 203 -22.69 5.68 -20.53
C LEU A 203 -23.03 7.10 -21.01
N LEU A 204 -22.63 7.48 -22.24
CA LEU A 204 -22.97 8.78 -22.80
C LEU A 204 -24.49 8.91 -23.06
N HIS A 205 -25.13 7.91 -23.63
CA HIS A 205 -26.58 7.91 -23.81
C HIS A 205 -27.33 7.93 -22.47
N SER A 206 -26.81 7.22 -21.46
CA SER A 206 -27.35 7.24 -20.10
C SER A 206 -27.23 8.63 -19.48
N GLN A 207 -26.08 9.28 -19.62
CA GLN A 207 -25.89 10.66 -19.17
C GLN A 207 -26.85 11.61 -19.89
N ARG A 208 -26.99 11.52 -21.22
CA ARG A 208 -27.93 12.37 -21.97
C ARG A 208 -29.38 12.18 -21.52
N PHE A 209 -29.78 10.94 -21.23
CA PHE A 209 -31.08 10.64 -20.64
C PHE A 209 -31.25 11.28 -19.27
N ILE A 210 -30.24 11.18 -18.39
CA ILE A 210 -30.24 11.86 -17.07
C ILE A 210 -30.40 13.37 -17.24
N GLU A 211 -29.78 13.99 -18.25
CA GLU A 211 -29.95 15.42 -18.53
C GLU A 211 -31.38 15.79 -18.95
N TYR A 212 -32.08 14.92 -19.70
CA TYR A 212 -33.51 15.13 -19.97
C TYR A 212 -34.35 15.09 -18.69
N ILE A 213 -34.06 14.17 -17.78
CA ILE A 213 -34.76 14.06 -16.49
C ILE A 213 -34.46 15.30 -15.62
N ARG A 214 -33.20 15.74 -15.55
CA ARG A 214 -32.79 16.95 -14.82
C ARG A 214 -33.48 18.21 -15.34
N ALA A 215 -33.75 18.28 -16.65
CA ALA A 215 -34.46 19.38 -17.29
C ALA A 215 -36.00 19.24 -17.24
N GLU A 216 -36.55 18.25 -16.53
CA GLU A 216 -37.98 17.94 -16.43
C GLU A 216 -38.67 17.63 -17.77
N GLN A 217 -37.89 17.25 -18.79
CA GLN A 217 -38.38 16.93 -20.13
C GLN A 217 -38.73 15.44 -20.26
N LEU A 218 -39.71 14.98 -19.49
CA LEU A 218 -40.06 13.56 -19.36
C LEU A 218 -40.44 12.87 -20.68
N GLU A 219 -41.24 13.54 -21.53
CA GLU A 219 -41.61 12.99 -22.84
C GLU A 219 -40.38 12.80 -23.75
N GLY A 220 -39.47 13.79 -23.73
CA GLY A 220 -38.19 13.73 -24.43
C GLY A 220 -37.31 12.60 -23.92
N ALA A 221 -37.24 12.43 -22.59
CA ALA A 221 -36.48 11.37 -21.95
C ALA A 221 -36.97 9.97 -22.40
N VAL A 222 -38.28 9.73 -22.37
CA VAL A 222 -38.88 8.44 -22.78
C VAL A 222 -38.62 8.17 -24.26
N LYS A 223 -38.81 9.18 -25.11
CA LYS A 223 -38.53 9.05 -26.55
C LYS A 223 -37.07 8.73 -26.81
N TYR A 224 -36.16 9.43 -26.13
CA TYR A 224 -34.71 9.23 -26.28
C TYR A 224 -34.27 7.85 -25.81
N ALA A 225 -34.74 7.39 -24.65
CA ALA A 225 -34.40 6.08 -24.10
C ALA A 225 -34.87 4.93 -25.02
N ARG A 226 -36.07 5.03 -25.58
CA ARG A 226 -36.57 4.03 -26.54
C ARG A 226 -35.74 3.97 -27.82
N ALA A 227 -35.26 5.11 -28.30
CA ALA A 227 -34.48 5.17 -29.54
C ALA A 227 -33.02 4.74 -29.34
N ASN A 228 -32.39 5.14 -28.23
CA ASN A 228 -30.94 5.00 -28.06
C ASN A 228 -30.53 4.00 -26.98
N LEU A 229 -31.32 3.77 -25.92
CA LEU A 229 -30.95 2.86 -24.83
C LEU A 229 -31.52 1.45 -24.99
N ALA A 230 -32.61 1.28 -25.75
CA ALA A 230 -33.28 -0.01 -25.91
C ALA A 230 -32.36 -1.11 -26.47
N ASN A 231 -31.44 -0.77 -27.36
CA ASN A 231 -30.54 -1.72 -28.01
C ASN A 231 -29.50 -2.31 -27.03
N PHE A 232 -29.13 -1.57 -25.97
CA PHE A 232 -28.19 -2.04 -24.95
C PHE A 232 -28.84 -3.05 -23.99
N LEU A 233 -30.14 -2.90 -23.72
CA LEU A 233 -30.90 -3.78 -22.82
C LEU A 233 -31.07 -5.20 -23.37
N ALA A 234 -31.02 -5.36 -24.70
CA ALA A 234 -31.11 -6.67 -25.35
C ALA A 234 -29.75 -7.41 -25.39
N HIS A 235 -28.66 -6.73 -25.02
CA HIS A 235 -27.31 -7.27 -25.15
C HIS A 235 -26.84 -7.94 -23.85
N LYS A 236 -26.45 -9.23 -23.92
CA LYS A 236 -26.09 -10.06 -22.77
C LYS A 236 -25.03 -9.45 -21.84
N ALA A 237 -24.13 -8.62 -22.37
CA ALA A 237 -23.10 -7.95 -21.56
C ALA A 237 -23.65 -6.98 -20.50
N PHE A 238 -24.89 -6.50 -20.65
CA PHE A 238 -25.51 -5.53 -19.74
C PHE A 238 -26.59 -6.15 -18.84
N GLU A 239 -26.87 -7.46 -18.95
CA GLU A 239 -27.83 -8.16 -18.08
C GLU A 239 -27.45 -8.10 -16.58
N GLY A 240 -26.16 -7.97 -16.27
CA GLY A 240 -25.65 -7.89 -14.89
C GLY A 240 -25.72 -6.51 -14.24
N LEU A 241 -25.96 -5.44 -15.01
CA LEU A 241 -26.02 -4.05 -14.51
C LEU A 241 -27.42 -3.65 -13.99
N LEU A 242 -28.43 -4.50 -14.22
CA LEU A 242 -29.85 -4.25 -13.87
C LEU A 242 -30.36 -5.10 -12.68
N LYS A 243 -29.45 -5.79 -11.98
CA LYS A 243 -29.73 -6.47 -10.71
C LYS A 243 -29.16 -5.66 -9.55
#